data_AF-A0A3N4L1C4-F1
#
_entry.id   AF-A0A3N4L1C4-F1
#
_cell.length_a   1.000
_cell.length_b   1.000
_cell.length_c   1.000
_cell.angle_alpha   90.00
_cell.angle_beta   90.00
_cell.angle_gamma   90.00
#
_symmetry.space_group_name_H-M   'P 1'
#
loop_
_entity.id
_entity.type
_entity.pdbx_description
1 polymer ?
#
loop_
_entity_poly.entity_id
_entity_poly.type
_entity_poly.pdbx_seq_one_letter_code
_entity_poly.pdbx_strand_id
1 'polypeptide(L)'
;MLIFGGKAPYVYLYSQERFLPGDIGEHLRHTIPYLNYSPITSYNNHQSLKNLAELNQFGTNVYLTSDDDPEHPPEWLRGDRNKPISPGSDDDDLLGMSAAPGIIIWVEKGEGIVDAFYFYFYSFNLGNKVAGWRFGNHVGDWEHNAVRFVNGLPESVFYSEHSGGAAYEYQAVEKIGLRPVSYSARGSHANYARPGVHYYAIPFHLLADVTDKGTLWDVTKNSYIYKWNMTSDVLTPSMETPLAPVEWFHFEGRWGDRFYPLSDRRQYRVAGQYHYVNGPTGPKFKNLDRKEVCQNEGICVVQPSLTVKLEGVNGGKWDEEDIPWPGDSKEETDVEGADGYDFGGDYAGEAGAEID
;
A
#
# COMPACT_ATOMS: atom_id res chain seq x y z
N MET A 1 20.80 -2.46 18.75
CA MET A 1 19.47 -2.98 18.36
C MET A 1 18.32 -2.25 19.03
N LEU A 2 18.38 -1.97 20.34
CA LEU A 2 17.46 -1.06 21.07
C LEU A 2 17.18 0.29 20.37
N ILE A 3 18.13 0.79 19.56
CA ILE A 3 18.00 2.05 18.81
C ILE A 3 16.92 1.98 17.72
N PHE A 4 16.82 0.87 16.97
CA PHE A 4 15.92 0.78 15.82
C PHE A 4 14.49 0.39 16.22
N GLY A 5 14.33 -0.51 17.19
CA GLY A 5 13.01 -0.83 17.77
C GLY A 5 12.42 0.37 18.52
N GLY A 6 13.23 1.07 19.32
CA GLY A 6 12.80 2.24 20.09
C GLY A 6 12.43 3.48 19.26
N LYS A 7 12.66 3.45 17.94
CA LYS A 7 12.38 4.53 16.98
C LYS A 7 11.56 4.07 15.78
N ALA A 8 11.15 2.79 15.75
CA ALA A 8 10.30 2.24 14.73
C ALA A 8 8.95 2.96 14.72
N PRO A 9 8.37 3.26 13.55
CA PRO A 9 7.03 3.82 13.48
C PRO A 9 6.00 2.87 14.10
N TYR A 10 4.94 3.45 14.65
CA TYR A 10 3.64 2.79 14.71
C TYR A 10 2.86 3.13 13.44
N VAL A 11 2.00 2.22 13.00
CA VAL A 11 1.12 2.45 11.85
C VAL A 11 -0.33 2.40 12.30
N TYR A 12 -1.08 3.49 12.17
CA TYR A 12 -2.53 3.42 12.19
C TYR A 12 -3.01 2.92 10.83
N LEU A 13 -3.69 1.78 10.83
CA LEU A 13 -4.49 1.34 9.70
C LEU A 13 -5.78 2.16 9.66
N TYR A 14 -6.31 2.39 8.46
CA TYR A 14 -7.62 3.03 8.31
C TYR A 14 -8.70 2.24 9.07
N SER A 15 -9.61 2.94 9.76
CA SER A 15 -10.59 2.34 10.67
C SER A 15 -11.54 1.35 10.00
N GLN A 16 -11.78 1.51 8.69
CA GLN A 16 -12.59 0.61 7.86
C GLN A 16 -11.74 -0.14 6.81
N GLU A 17 -10.44 -0.30 7.06
CA GLU A 17 -9.56 -1.06 6.17
C GLU A 17 -10.08 -2.50 6.00
N ARG A 18 -10.11 -2.96 4.75
CA ARG A 18 -10.53 -4.31 4.36
C ARG A 18 -9.37 -5.18 3.91
N PHE A 19 -8.25 -4.58 3.54
CA PHE A 19 -7.01 -5.22 3.13
C PHE A 19 -5.94 -4.93 4.18
N LEU A 20 -5.82 -5.87 5.11
CA LEU A 20 -4.99 -5.81 6.30
C LEU A 20 -3.55 -6.30 5.99
N PRO A 21 -2.59 -6.16 6.92
CA PRO A 21 -1.22 -6.60 6.71
C PRO A 21 -1.13 -8.05 6.18
N GLY A 22 -0.27 -8.28 5.19
CA GLY A 22 -0.08 -9.59 4.55
C GLY A 22 1.18 -10.30 5.04
N ASP A 23 1.12 -11.62 5.20
CA ASP A 23 2.31 -12.45 5.40
C ASP A 23 2.90 -12.82 4.03
N ILE A 24 4.15 -12.43 3.77
CA ILE A 24 4.81 -12.69 2.49
C ILE A 24 5.01 -14.18 2.18
N GLY A 25 5.14 -15.04 3.20
CA GLY A 25 5.22 -16.48 3.02
C GLY A 25 3.86 -17.10 2.74
N GLU A 26 2.77 -16.56 3.31
CA GLU A 26 1.40 -16.91 2.94
C GLU A 26 1.07 -16.50 1.51
N HIS A 27 1.42 -15.27 1.13
CA HIS A 27 1.25 -14.77 -0.23
C HIS A 27 1.87 -15.69 -1.29
N LEU A 28 3.07 -16.22 -1.03
CA LEU A 28 3.74 -17.15 -1.94
C LEU A 28 3.04 -18.52 -2.06
N ARG A 29 2.27 -18.94 -1.05
CA ARG A 29 1.48 -20.18 -1.12
C ARG A 29 0.22 -20.05 -1.98
N HIS A 30 -0.16 -18.82 -2.35
CA HIS A 30 -1.34 -18.51 -3.15
C HIS A 30 -1.00 -17.79 -4.46
N THR A 31 0.26 -17.90 -4.87
CA THR A 31 0.74 -17.35 -6.13
C THR A 31 1.58 -18.37 -6.90
N ILE A 32 1.55 -18.22 -8.21
CA ILE A 32 2.38 -18.97 -9.15
C ILE A 32 3.17 -17.96 -10.00
N PRO A 33 4.46 -18.20 -10.25
CA PRO A 33 5.24 -17.35 -11.13
C PRO A 33 4.78 -17.51 -12.59
N TYR A 34 4.50 -16.38 -13.23
CA TYR A 34 4.12 -16.29 -14.64
C TYR A 34 5.14 -15.48 -15.43
N LEU A 35 5.38 -15.89 -16.67
CA LEU A 35 6.11 -15.14 -17.69
C LEU A 35 5.22 -15.05 -18.93
N ASN A 36 4.97 -13.83 -19.42
CA ASN A 36 4.09 -13.57 -20.57
C ASN A 36 2.71 -14.24 -20.45
N TYR A 37 2.06 -14.10 -19.29
CA TYR A 37 0.74 -14.69 -18.99
C TYR A 37 0.69 -16.23 -19.03
N SER A 38 1.85 -16.89 -18.98
CA SER A 38 1.93 -18.35 -18.88
C SER A 38 2.69 -18.75 -17.60
N PRO A 39 2.21 -19.75 -16.85
CA PRO A 39 2.91 -20.23 -15.66
C PRO A 39 4.26 -20.84 -16.06
N ILE A 40 5.32 -20.55 -15.30
CA ILE A 40 6.66 -21.12 -15.52
C ILE A 40 6.99 -22.26 -14.55
N THR A 41 6.15 -22.48 -13.54
CA THR A 41 6.19 -23.67 -12.68
C THR A 41 4.84 -24.39 -12.69
N SER A 42 4.85 -25.64 -12.23
CA SER A 42 3.61 -26.39 -12.02
C SER A 42 2.73 -25.72 -10.95
N TYR A 43 1.42 -25.82 -11.10
CA TYR A 43 0.43 -25.32 -10.13
C TYR A 43 0.58 -25.91 -8.71
N ASN A 44 1.24 -27.06 -8.57
CA ASN A 44 1.50 -27.66 -7.26
C ASN A 44 2.85 -27.26 -6.65
N ASN A 45 3.63 -26.43 -7.34
CA ASN A 45 4.99 -26.04 -6.92
C ASN A 45 5.06 -24.53 -6.67
N HIS A 46 4.54 -24.14 -5.51
CA HIS A 46 4.63 -22.77 -5.01
C HIS A 46 6.05 -22.45 -4.54
N GLN A 47 6.46 -21.21 -4.79
CA GLN A 47 7.74 -20.73 -4.29
C GLN A 47 7.68 -20.42 -2.79
N SER A 48 8.84 -20.28 -2.19
CA SER A 48 9.01 -19.96 -0.78
C SER A 48 10.00 -18.82 -0.63
N LEU A 49 10.04 -18.25 0.57
CA LEU A 49 11.00 -17.20 0.89
C LEU A 49 12.48 -17.63 0.79
N LYS A 50 12.74 -18.94 0.68
CA LYS A 50 14.08 -19.54 0.61
C LYS A 50 14.57 -19.84 -0.80
N ASN A 51 13.71 -19.73 -1.82
CA ASN A 51 14.08 -20.06 -3.20
C ASN A 51 13.52 -19.07 -4.23
N LEU A 52 12.84 -18.00 -3.79
CA LEU A 52 12.22 -17.03 -4.70
C LEU A 52 13.21 -16.38 -5.68
N ALA A 53 14.45 -16.14 -5.26
CA ALA A 53 15.50 -15.57 -6.12
C ALA A 53 15.90 -16.49 -7.28
N GLU A 54 15.63 -17.80 -7.22
CA GLU A 54 15.90 -18.72 -8.33
C GLU A 54 15.08 -18.36 -9.57
N LEU A 55 13.95 -17.66 -9.41
CA LEU A 55 13.15 -17.16 -10.52
C LEU A 55 13.85 -16.07 -11.35
N ASN A 56 14.90 -15.45 -10.83
CA ASN A 56 15.66 -14.42 -11.54
C ASN A 56 16.30 -14.94 -12.83
N GLN A 57 16.49 -16.25 -12.97
CA GLN A 57 16.93 -16.88 -14.22
C GLN A 57 16.00 -16.60 -15.41
N PHE A 58 14.74 -16.24 -15.16
CA PHE A 58 13.74 -15.90 -16.16
C PHE A 58 13.60 -14.39 -16.39
N GLY A 59 14.42 -13.58 -15.71
CA GLY A 59 14.45 -12.11 -15.81
C GLY A 59 13.41 -11.39 -14.93
N THR A 60 13.36 -10.07 -15.07
CA THR A 60 12.58 -9.16 -14.21
C THR A 60 11.07 -9.11 -14.53
N ASN A 61 10.65 -9.80 -15.60
CA ASN A 61 9.24 -9.85 -16.04
C ASN A 61 8.53 -11.13 -15.55
N VAL A 62 8.98 -11.69 -14.42
CA VAL A 62 8.26 -12.74 -13.70
C VAL A 62 7.27 -12.11 -12.73
N TYR A 63 6.03 -12.57 -12.75
CA TYR A 63 4.92 -12.05 -11.96
C TYR A 63 4.39 -13.13 -11.03
N LEU A 64 4.36 -12.87 -9.73
CA LEU A 64 3.74 -13.75 -8.73
C LEU A 64 2.22 -13.61 -8.83
N THR A 65 1.64 -14.35 -9.77
CA THR A 65 0.22 -14.23 -10.17
C THR A 65 -0.64 -15.01 -9.20
N SER A 66 -1.72 -14.39 -8.74
CA SER A 66 -2.68 -15.00 -7.82
C SER A 66 -3.33 -16.26 -8.38
N ASP A 67 -3.52 -17.27 -7.53
CA ASP A 67 -4.31 -18.46 -7.85
C ASP A 67 -5.83 -18.18 -7.88
N ASP A 68 -6.24 -17.08 -7.24
CA ASP A 68 -7.64 -16.71 -7.05
C ASP A 68 -8.01 -15.47 -7.89
N ASP A 69 -9.30 -15.30 -8.17
CA ASP A 69 -9.80 -14.09 -8.85
C ASP A 69 -9.86 -12.90 -7.87
N PRO A 70 -9.04 -11.85 -8.02
CA PRO A 70 -9.01 -10.74 -7.07
C PRO A 70 -10.27 -9.86 -7.10
N GLU A 71 -11.20 -10.04 -8.04
CA GLU A 71 -12.54 -9.42 -7.93
C GLU A 71 -13.34 -9.96 -6.73
N HIS A 72 -13.00 -11.18 -6.27
CA HIS A 72 -13.62 -11.87 -5.15
C HIS A 72 -12.54 -12.22 -4.11
N PRO A 73 -11.92 -11.22 -3.47
CA PRO A 73 -10.66 -11.40 -2.76
C PRO A 73 -10.83 -12.38 -1.60
N PRO A 74 -10.12 -13.52 -1.54
CA PRO A 74 -10.20 -14.49 -0.44
C PRO A 74 -9.53 -13.97 0.85
N GLU A 75 -9.63 -14.73 1.94
CA GLU A 75 -9.11 -14.33 3.27
C GLU A 75 -7.62 -13.98 3.26
N TRP A 76 -6.79 -14.74 2.53
CA TRP A 76 -5.34 -14.48 2.43
C TRP A 76 -5.02 -13.19 1.67
N LEU A 77 -5.87 -12.84 0.70
CA LEU A 77 -5.72 -11.63 -0.11
C LEU A 77 -6.16 -10.39 0.67
N ARG A 78 -7.16 -10.54 1.55
CA ARG A 78 -7.60 -9.52 2.50
C ARG A 78 -6.75 -9.42 3.77
N GLY A 79 -5.99 -10.45 4.12
CA GLY A 79 -5.20 -10.50 5.35
C GLY A 79 -6.06 -10.64 6.61
N ASP A 80 -7.22 -11.32 6.52
CA ASP A 80 -8.23 -11.33 7.60
C ASP A 80 -7.69 -11.81 8.96
N ARG A 81 -6.69 -12.72 8.94
CA ARG A 81 -6.04 -13.27 10.14
C ARG A 81 -4.97 -12.37 10.74
N ASN A 82 -4.61 -11.29 10.05
CA ASN A 82 -3.47 -10.43 10.36
C ASN A 82 -3.90 -9.06 10.90
N LYS A 83 -5.17 -8.92 11.31
CA LYS A 83 -5.64 -7.70 11.97
C LYS A 83 -4.81 -7.49 13.25
N PRO A 84 -4.18 -6.32 13.44
CA PRO A 84 -3.47 -6.05 14.67
C PRO A 84 -4.39 -6.09 15.88
N ILE A 85 -3.89 -6.62 16.98
CA ILE A 85 -4.63 -6.74 18.24
C ILE A 85 -4.96 -5.33 18.76
N SER A 86 -6.23 -5.10 19.07
CA SER A 86 -6.75 -3.80 19.54
C SER A 86 -6.87 -3.77 21.07
N PRO A 87 -6.93 -2.59 21.71
CA PRO A 87 -7.11 -2.48 23.16
C PRO A 87 -8.36 -3.22 23.64
N GLY A 88 -8.26 -3.89 24.79
CA GLY A 88 -9.34 -4.71 25.36
C GLY A 88 -9.25 -6.21 25.06
N SER A 89 -8.15 -6.68 24.45
CA SER A 89 -7.76 -8.09 24.49
C SER A 89 -7.29 -8.48 25.89
N ASP A 90 -7.42 -9.76 26.24
CA ASP A 90 -7.02 -10.29 27.56
C ASP A 90 -5.49 -10.18 27.84
N ASP A 91 -4.69 -9.79 26.85
CA ASP A 91 -3.25 -9.62 26.92
C ASP A 91 -2.80 -8.26 26.34
N ASP A 92 -2.54 -7.30 27.22
CA ASP A 92 -2.06 -5.95 26.87
C ASP A 92 -0.65 -5.96 26.25
N ASP A 93 0.15 -7.01 26.50
CA ASP A 93 1.52 -7.10 25.95
C ASP A 93 1.51 -7.37 24.43
N LEU A 94 0.40 -7.89 23.91
CA LEU A 94 0.18 -8.16 22.50
C LEU A 94 -0.46 -6.98 21.74
N LEU A 95 -0.76 -5.87 22.43
CA LEU A 95 -1.38 -4.71 21.80
C LEU A 95 -0.60 -4.26 20.55
N GLY A 96 -1.33 -4.14 19.43
CA GLY A 96 -0.80 -3.76 18.13
C GLY A 96 0.00 -4.85 17.42
N MET A 97 0.14 -6.06 17.96
CA MET A 97 0.76 -7.17 17.26
C MET A 97 -0.14 -7.68 16.13
N SER A 98 0.44 -7.91 14.95
CA SER A 98 -0.18 -8.61 13.83
C SER A 98 0.45 -9.99 13.67
N ALA A 99 -0.32 -10.98 13.20
CA ALA A 99 0.20 -12.29 12.82
C ALA A 99 1.11 -12.23 11.58
N ALA A 100 0.90 -11.24 10.69
CA ALA A 100 1.82 -10.98 9.59
C ALA A 100 3.09 -10.28 10.09
N PRO A 101 4.29 -10.73 9.67
CA PRO A 101 5.52 -10.08 10.05
C PRO A 101 5.70 -8.76 9.27
N GLY A 102 6.05 -7.70 9.99
CA GLY A 102 6.69 -6.54 9.37
C GLY A 102 8.13 -6.85 8.94
N ILE A 103 8.75 -5.94 8.18
CA ILE A 103 10.14 -6.14 7.74
C ILE A 103 10.97 -4.91 8.07
N ILE A 104 12.04 -5.12 8.81
CA ILE A 104 12.98 -4.07 9.21
C ILE A 104 14.31 -4.34 8.53
N ILE A 105 14.76 -3.41 7.69
CA ILE A 105 16.07 -3.49 7.02
C ILE A 105 16.83 -2.22 7.36
N TRP A 106 18.00 -2.35 7.99
CA TRP A 106 18.89 -1.20 8.14
C TRP A 106 20.10 -1.29 7.23
N VAL A 107 20.55 -0.12 6.82
CA VAL A 107 21.60 0.08 5.83
C VAL A 107 22.58 1.11 6.36
N GLU A 108 23.83 0.69 6.57
CA GLU A 108 24.92 1.59 6.96
C GLU A 108 25.46 2.30 5.72
N LYS A 109 25.45 3.64 5.71
CA LYS A 109 25.84 4.46 4.56
C LYS A 109 27.25 5.06 4.69
N GLY A 110 27.91 4.86 5.82
CA GLY A 110 29.19 5.50 6.15
C GLY A 110 28.99 6.81 6.93
N GLU A 111 30.09 7.38 7.44
CA GLU A 111 30.10 8.68 8.14
C GLU A 111 29.08 8.81 9.29
N GLY A 112 28.77 7.69 9.95
CA GLY A 112 27.79 7.65 11.05
C GLY A 112 26.33 7.67 10.60
N ILE A 113 26.05 7.60 9.29
CA ILE A 113 24.70 7.56 8.73
C ILE A 113 24.18 6.12 8.64
N VAL A 114 22.98 5.91 9.16
CA VAL A 114 22.23 4.66 9.03
C VAL A 114 20.79 4.98 8.66
N ASP A 115 20.27 4.35 7.61
CA ASP A 115 18.84 4.36 7.33
C ASP A 115 18.22 3.04 7.79
N ALA A 116 17.16 3.12 8.60
CA ALA A 116 16.33 1.98 8.95
C ALA A 116 15.00 2.07 8.19
N PHE A 117 14.73 1.08 7.35
CA PHE A 117 13.51 0.96 6.56
C PHE A 117 12.55 0.00 7.25
N TYR A 118 11.27 0.37 7.31
CA TYR A 118 10.18 -0.38 7.91
C TYR A 118 9.16 -0.66 6.81
N PHE A 119 9.24 -1.85 6.23
CA PHE A 119 8.39 -2.29 5.14
C PHE A 119 7.13 -2.98 5.67
N TYR A 120 6.03 -2.67 5.00
CA TYR A 120 4.71 -3.22 5.22
C TYR A 120 4.28 -3.91 3.93
N PHE A 121 3.85 -5.16 4.06
CA PHE A 121 3.31 -5.91 2.94
C PHE A 121 1.79 -6.00 3.08
N TYR A 122 1.09 -5.87 1.96
CA TYR A 122 -0.33 -6.18 1.85
C TYR A 122 -0.50 -7.13 0.67
N SER A 123 -1.34 -8.15 0.79
CA SER A 123 -1.53 -9.09 -0.33
C SER A 123 -2.30 -8.46 -1.49
N PHE A 124 -2.93 -7.30 -1.29
CA PHE A 124 -3.69 -6.59 -2.31
C PHE A 124 -3.78 -5.10 -2.03
N ASN A 125 -3.56 -4.29 -3.06
CA ASN A 125 -3.85 -2.87 -3.08
C ASN A 125 -5.19 -2.63 -3.76
N LEU A 126 -6.11 -1.98 -3.05
CA LEU A 126 -7.36 -1.49 -3.60
C LEU A 126 -7.18 -0.04 -4.03
N GLY A 127 -6.95 0.16 -5.32
CA GLY A 127 -6.71 1.48 -5.88
C GLY A 127 -7.93 2.41 -5.77
N ASN A 128 -7.71 3.70 -6.02
CA ASN A 128 -8.70 4.75 -5.73
C ASN A 128 -9.79 4.91 -6.80
N LYS A 129 -10.88 5.59 -6.41
CA LYS A 129 -12.00 5.89 -7.31
C LYS A 129 -11.94 7.32 -7.85
N VAL A 130 -12.23 7.48 -9.13
CA VAL A 130 -12.48 8.77 -9.78
C VAL A 130 -13.79 8.67 -10.56
N ALA A 131 -14.74 9.56 -10.27
CA ALA A 131 -16.05 9.59 -10.93
C ALA A 131 -16.73 8.21 -11.00
N GLY A 132 -16.65 7.43 -9.90
CA GLY A 132 -17.22 6.08 -9.79
C GLY A 132 -16.34 4.94 -10.30
N TRP A 133 -15.34 5.21 -11.15
CA TRP A 133 -14.42 4.22 -11.71
C TRP A 133 -13.22 3.98 -10.80
N ARG A 134 -12.79 2.73 -10.64
CA ARG A 134 -11.65 2.35 -9.80
C ARG A 134 -10.40 2.12 -10.65
N PHE A 135 -9.25 2.59 -10.20
CA PHE A 135 -8.00 2.44 -10.93
C PHE A 135 -6.85 2.03 -10.03
N GLY A 136 -5.92 1.25 -10.59
CA GLY A 136 -4.66 0.92 -9.90
C GLY A 136 -4.75 -0.24 -8.92
N ASN A 137 -5.75 -1.11 -9.02
CA ASN A 137 -5.75 -2.34 -8.21
C ASN A 137 -4.54 -3.20 -8.59
N HIS A 138 -3.92 -3.84 -7.61
CA HIS A 138 -2.92 -4.87 -7.89
C HIS A 138 -2.81 -5.86 -6.74
N VAL A 139 -2.53 -7.12 -7.11
CA VAL A 139 -2.11 -8.15 -6.16
C VAL A 139 -0.71 -7.78 -5.66
N GLY A 140 -0.48 -7.98 -4.36
CA GLY A 140 0.73 -7.64 -3.62
C GLY A 140 1.00 -6.15 -3.54
N ASP A 141 1.45 -5.67 -2.39
CA ASP A 141 1.83 -4.28 -2.21
C ASP A 141 2.94 -4.10 -1.18
N TRP A 142 3.84 -3.16 -1.46
CA TRP A 142 4.99 -2.83 -0.62
C TRP A 142 5.03 -1.34 -0.34
N GLU A 143 4.68 -1.00 0.89
CA GLU A 143 4.74 0.35 1.46
C GLU A 143 5.80 0.40 2.55
N HIS A 144 6.30 1.59 2.89
CA HIS A 144 7.31 1.73 3.93
C HIS A 144 7.45 3.13 4.53
N ASN A 145 7.97 3.13 5.74
CA ASN A 145 8.66 4.29 6.28
C ASN A 145 10.17 4.07 6.27
N ALA A 146 10.94 5.16 6.35
CA ALA A 146 12.35 5.07 6.69
C ALA A 146 12.73 6.13 7.73
N VAL A 147 13.53 5.74 8.71
CA VAL A 147 14.12 6.66 9.69
C VAL A 147 15.61 6.76 9.41
N ARG A 148 16.08 7.98 9.17
CA ARG A 148 17.51 8.27 9.05
C ARG A 148 18.10 8.62 10.40
N PHE A 149 19.22 7.98 10.71
CA PHE A 149 20.03 8.25 11.87
C PHE A 149 21.37 8.85 11.46
N VAL A 150 21.80 9.87 12.17
CA VAL A 150 23.13 10.47 12.04
C VAL A 150 23.80 10.42 13.40
N ASN A 151 24.95 9.72 13.46
CA ASN A 151 25.68 9.45 14.69
C ASN A 151 24.81 8.82 15.80
N GLY A 152 23.87 7.95 15.39
CA GLY A 152 22.96 7.25 16.29
C GLY A 152 21.71 8.03 16.74
N LEU A 153 21.54 9.28 16.31
CA LEU A 153 20.37 10.10 16.62
C LEU A 153 19.42 10.14 15.41
N PRO A 154 18.09 9.96 15.60
CA PRO A 154 17.15 10.02 14.50
C PRO A 154 16.95 11.47 14.04
N GLU A 155 17.15 11.74 12.76
CA GLU A 155 17.16 13.09 12.19
C GLU A 155 15.96 13.36 11.28
N SER A 156 15.53 12.36 10.50
CA SER A 156 14.37 12.50 9.61
C SER A 156 13.60 11.20 9.44
N VAL A 157 12.33 11.33 9.00
CA VAL A 157 11.44 10.23 8.67
C VAL A 157 10.87 10.45 7.27
N PHE A 158 10.91 9.40 6.45
CA PHE A 158 10.24 9.32 5.17
C PHE A 158 8.98 8.46 5.25
N TYR A 159 7.96 8.86 4.51
CA TYR A 159 6.68 8.18 4.38
C TYR A 159 6.44 7.92 2.89
N SER A 160 6.29 6.66 2.48
CA SER A 160 6.05 6.32 1.08
C SER A 160 4.62 6.66 0.66
N GLU A 161 4.48 7.31 -0.49
CA GLU A 161 3.20 7.66 -1.08
C GLU A 161 3.26 7.26 -2.57
N HIS A 162 2.66 6.11 -2.90
CA HIS A 162 2.68 5.53 -4.24
C HIS A 162 4.10 5.35 -4.81
N SER A 163 4.44 6.06 -5.89
CA SER A 163 5.78 6.01 -6.51
C SER A 163 6.80 6.95 -5.85
N GLY A 164 6.43 7.68 -4.81
CA GLY A 164 7.25 8.68 -4.14
C GLY A 164 6.97 8.73 -2.65
N GLY A 165 6.80 9.94 -2.11
CA GLY A 165 6.55 10.15 -0.69
C GLY A 165 7.04 11.50 -0.20
N ALA A 166 6.85 11.73 1.09
CA ALA A 166 7.28 12.95 1.78
C ALA A 166 8.26 12.64 2.92
N ALA A 167 9.24 13.52 3.10
CA ALA A 167 10.18 13.48 4.21
C ALA A 167 9.95 14.63 5.18
N TYR A 168 10.14 14.34 6.47
CA TYR A 168 9.98 15.29 7.55
C TYR A 168 11.16 15.19 8.51
N GLU A 169 11.51 16.29 9.17
CA GLU A 169 12.41 16.24 10.31
C GLU A 169 11.81 15.32 11.38
N TYR A 170 12.65 14.54 12.06
CA TYR A 170 12.17 13.57 13.03
C TYR A 170 11.35 14.24 14.14
N GLN A 171 11.75 15.44 14.56
CA GLN A 171 11.02 16.20 15.58
C GLN A 171 9.65 16.70 15.09
N ALA A 172 9.46 16.91 13.79
CA ALA A 172 8.27 17.52 13.21
C ALA A 172 7.03 16.62 13.27
N VAL A 173 7.20 15.30 13.23
CA VAL A 173 6.09 14.34 13.10
C VAL A 173 5.46 13.96 14.45
N GLU A 174 4.20 13.53 14.42
CA GLU A 174 3.52 12.96 15.59
C GLU A 174 4.22 11.70 16.10
N LYS A 175 4.22 11.50 17.42
CA LYS A 175 4.87 10.36 18.08
C LYS A 175 4.01 9.79 19.20
N ILE A 176 4.09 8.47 19.38
CA ILE A 176 3.67 7.79 20.61
C ILE A 176 4.94 7.49 21.40
N GLY A 177 5.13 8.17 22.53
CA GLY A 177 6.40 8.19 23.23
C GLY A 177 7.50 8.79 22.35
N LEU A 178 8.50 7.99 21.97
CA LEU A 178 9.60 8.40 21.10
C LEU A 178 9.48 7.91 19.67
N ARG A 179 8.43 7.14 19.35
CA ARG A 179 8.26 6.45 18.07
C ARG A 179 7.33 7.25 17.16
N PRO A 180 7.69 7.50 15.89
CA PRO A 180 6.85 8.25 14.96
C PRO A 180 5.55 7.50 14.67
N VAL A 181 4.53 8.24 14.28
CA VAL A 181 3.25 7.68 13.85
C VAL A 181 3.14 7.81 12.34
N SER A 182 2.67 6.74 11.71
CA SER A 182 2.33 6.65 10.30
C SER A 182 0.85 6.31 10.15
N TYR A 183 0.23 6.86 9.12
CA TYR A 183 -1.19 6.68 8.81
C TYR A 183 -1.30 6.01 7.45
N SER A 184 -1.73 4.75 7.42
CA SER A 184 -1.92 3.98 6.19
C SER A 184 -3.26 4.34 5.56
N ALA A 185 -3.23 4.70 4.28
CA ALA A 185 -4.40 5.07 3.52
C ALA A 185 -5.28 3.87 3.21
N ARG A 186 -6.59 4.14 3.14
CA ARG A 186 -7.60 3.13 2.81
C ARG A 186 -7.31 2.50 1.45
N GLY A 187 -7.01 1.21 1.44
CA GLY A 187 -6.87 0.40 0.24
C GLY A 187 -5.59 0.61 -0.56
N SER A 188 -5.16 1.86 -0.76
CA SER A 188 -3.91 2.20 -1.45
C SER A 188 -2.67 2.02 -0.58
N HIS A 189 -2.86 1.96 0.75
CA HIS A 189 -1.84 1.74 1.78
C HIS A 189 -0.69 2.74 1.85
N ALA A 190 -0.70 3.78 1.01
CA ALA A 190 0.21 4.90 1.09
C ALA A 190 0.27 5.45 2.52
N ASN A 191 1.46 5.82 2.95
CA ASN A 191 1.75 6.22 4.31
C ASN A 191 1.84 7.74 4.42
N TYR A 192 1.14 8.30 5.39
CA TYR A 192 1.11 9.74 5.62
C TYR A 192 1.51 10.07 7.06
N ALA A 193 2.10 11.25 7.25
CA ALA A 193 2.49 11.74 8.57
C ALA A 193 1.30 12.32 9.38
N ARG A 194 0.09 12.35 8.80
CA ARG A 194 -1.11 12.97 9.38
C ARG A 194 -2.36 12.15 9.00
N PRO A 195 -3.41 12.15 9.84
CA PRO A 195 -4.72 11.69 9.43
C PRO A 195 -5.38 12.71 8.47
N GLY A 196 -6.38 12.28 7.71
CA GLY A 196 -7.21 13.15 6.88
C GLY A 196 -7.17 12.78 5.39
N VAL A 197 -7.53 13.76 4.56
CA VAL A 197 -7.59 13.63 3.11
C VAL A 197 -6.30 14.15 2.48
N HIS A 198 -5.67 13.35 1.63
CA HIS A 198 -4.40 13.65 0.97
C HIS A 198 -4.57 13.61 -0.55
N TYR A 199 -4.60 14.77 -1.19
CA TYR A 199 -4.81 14.89 -2.62
C TYR A 199 -3.51 14.68 -3.40
N TYR A 200 -3.57 13.88 -4.49
CA TYR A 200 -2.42 13.61 -5.35
C TYR A 200 -2.83 13.39 -6.83
N ALA A 201 -1.90 13.67 -7.75
CA ALA A 201 -2.00 13.58 -9.23
C ALA A 201 -3.04 14.46 -9.98
N ILE A 202 -2.63 14.96 -11.16
CA ILE A 202 -3.16 16.10 -11.96
C ILE A 202 -3.53 15.59 -13.38
N PRO A 203 -4.52 16.16 -14.12
CA PRO A 203 -5.29 17.38 -13.82
C PRO A 203 -6.51 17.15 -12.94
N PHE A 204 -6.87 18.21 -12.19
CA PHE A 204 -8.06 18.37 -11.34
C PHE A 204 -8.06 17.80 -9.91
N HIS A 205 -6.93 17.34 -9.34
CA HIS A 205 -6.88 16.83 -7.95
C HIS A 205 -7.91 15.72 -7.68
N LEU A 206 -8.16 14.87 -8.68
CA LEU A 206 -9.27 13.91 -8.66
C LEU A 206 -9.01 12.67 -7.80
N LEU A 207 -7.76 12.42 -7.41
CA LEU A 207 -7.40 11.31 -6.54
C LEU A 207 -7.04 11.85 -5.17
N ALA A 208 -7.61 11.21 -4.15
CA ALA A 208 -7.31 11.48 -2.77
C ALA A 208 -7.26 10.19 -1.98
N ASP A 209 -6.22 10.06 -1.19
CA ASP A 209 -6.15 9.07 -0.14
C ASP A 209 -6.86 9.59 1.11
N VAL A 210 -7.39 8.66 1.90
CA VAL A 210 -8.02 8.97 3.18
C VAL A 210 -7.37 8.11 4.25
N THR A 211 -6.93 8.77 5.31
CA THR A 211 -6.33 8.13 6.48
C THR A 211 -7.04 8.57 7.77
N ASP A 212 -7.02 7.72 8.80
CA ASP A 212 -7.53 8.06 10.14
C ASP A 212 -6.82 7.26 11.25
N LYS A 213 -7.27 7.44 12.50
CA LYS A 213 -6.77 6.73 13.69
C LYS A 213 -7.55 5.44 13.94
N GLY A 214 -7.49 4.51 12.99
CA GLY A 214 -8.07 3.18 13.14
C GLY A 214 -7.26 2.25 14.04
N THR A 215 -7.06 1.00 13.61
CA THR A 215 -6.32 0.01 14.39
C THR A 215 -4.82 0.33 14.39
N LEU A 216 -4.22 0.44 15.58
CA LEU A 216 -2.78 0.64 15.74
C LEU A 216 -2.02 -0.67 15.51
N TRP A 217 -0.99 -0.62 14.67
CA TRP A 217 -0.05 -1.70 14.41
C TRP A 217 1.35 -1.34 14.93
N ASP A 218 1.89 -2.22 15.77
CA ASP A 218 3.28 -2.20 16.20
C ASP A 218 4.11 -3.21 15.40
N VAL A 219 4.83 -2.69 14.39
CA VAL A 219 5.68 -3.48 13.51
C VAL A 219 6.80 -4.22 14.25
N THR A 220 7.17 -3.80 15.47
CA THR A 220 8.28 -4.41 16.23
C THR A 220 7.86 -5.66 17.01
N LYS A 221 6.56 -5.91 17.16
CA LYS A 221 6.03 -7.06 17.91
C LYS A 221 6.11 -8.37 17.12
N ASN A 222 6.15 -8.28 15.80
CA ASN A 222 6.36 -9.41 14.89
C ASN A 222 7.02 -8.89 13.62
N SER A 223 8.32 -9.13 13.47
CA SER A 223 9.05 -8.69 12.28
C SER A 223 10.18 -9.62 11.92
N TYR A 224 10.55 -9.64 10.64
CA TYR A 224 11.87 -10.07 10.21
C TYR A 224 12.82 -8.88 10.16
N ILE A 225 14.01 -9.05 10.73
CA ILE A 225 14.95 -7.96 10.94
C ILE A 225 16.27 -8.31 10.28
N TYR A 226 16.79 -7.38 9.46
CA TYR A 226 17.96 -7.59 8.62
C TYR A 226 18.91 -6.40 8.63
N LYS A 227 20.19 -6.71 8.41
CA LYS A 227 21.19 -5.78 7.90
C LYS A 227 21.40 -6.04 6.42
N TRP A 228 21.33 -5.00 5.58
CA TRP A 228 21.75 -5.12 4.18
C TRP A 228 23.08 -4.40 3.96
N ASN A 229 24.05 -5.10 3.39
CA ASN A 229 25.31 -4.53 2.92
C ASN A 229 25.20 -4.24 1.42
N MET A 230 25.11 -2.96 1.07
CA MET A 230 24.94 -2.51 -0.32
C MET A 230 26.14 -2.87 -1.20
N THR A 231 27.36 -2.82 -0.66
CA THR A 231 28.60 -3.03 -1.43
C THR A 231 28.76 -4.49 -1.84
N SER A 232 28.46 -5.42 -0.93
CA SER A 232 28.54 -6.85 -1.22
C SER A 232 27.22 -7.43 -1.72
N ASP A 233 26.14 -6.64 -1.73
CA ASP A 233 24.77 -7.07 -1.98
C ASP A 233 24.35 -8.30 -1.14
N VAL A 234 24.60 -8.23 0.16
CA VAL A 234 24.29 -9.33 1.11
C VAL A 234 23.26 -8.86 2.13
N LEU A 235 22.12 -9.56 2.19
CA LEU A 235 21.16 -9.43 3.27
C LEU A 235 21.51 -10.44 4.38
N THR A 236 21.66 -9.97 5.61
CA THR A 236 21.99 -10.81 6.77
C THR A 236 20.88 -10.69 7.82
N PRO A 237 20.31 -11.82 8.29
CA PRO A 237 19.34 -11.78 9.38
C PRO A 237 20.00 -11.28 10.67
N SER A 238 19.22 -10.58 11.48
CA SER A 238 19.67 -10.12 12.78
C SER A 238 19.75 -11.25 13.81
N MET A 239 20.37 -10.98 14.96
CA MET A 239 20.41 -11.92 16.07
C MET A 239 19.05 -12.16 16.75
N GLU A 240 18.08 -11.25 16.59
CA GLU A 240 16.72 -11.41 17.14
C GLU A 240 15.87 -12.31 16.23
N THR A 241 16.19 -12.36 14.93
CA THR A 241 15.48 -13.16 13.93
C THR A 241 16.47 -13.99 13.09
N PRO A 242 17.34 -14.83 13.71
CA PRO A 242 18.50 -15.43 13.02
C PRO A 242 18.11 -16.47 11.97
N LEU A 243 16.86 -16.95 12.01
CA LEU A 243 16.30 -17.90 11.05
C LEU A 243 15.51 -17.24 9.92
N ALA A 244 15.44 -15.91 9.89
CA ALA A 244 14.69 -15.19 8.87
C ALA A 244 15.30 -15.46 7.47
N PRO A 245 14.48 -15.86 6.49
CA PRO A 245 14.96 -16.19 5.15
C PRO A 245 15.45 -14.92 4.43
N VAL A 246 16.39 -15.07 3.49
CA VAL A 246 17.03 -13.93 2.79
C VAL A 246 16.77 -13.89 1.28
N GLU A 247 16.54 -15.05 0.64
CA GLU A 247 16.41 -15.12 -0.82
C GLU A 247 15.25 -14.30 -1.38
N TRP A 248 14.14 -14.20 -0.66
CA TRP A 248 12.97 -13.39 -1.07
C TRP A 248 13.32 -11.93 -1.38
N PHE A 249 14.31 -11.35 -0.70
CA PHE A 249 14.72 -9.96 -0.89
C PHE A 249 15.39 -9.74 -2.25
N HIS A 250 16.02 -10.78 -2.79
CA HIS A 250 16.75 -10.72 -4.06
C HIS A 250 15.87 -11.01 -5.28
N PHE A 251 14.58 -11.33 -5.10
CA PHE A 251 13.66 -11.55 -6.22
C PHE A 251 13.43 -10.26 -7.03
N GLU A 252 13.81 -10.27 -8.31
CA GLU A 252 13.79 -9.10 -9.19
C GLU A 252 12.47 -8.88 -9.94
N GLY A 253 11.53 -9.82 -9.80
CA GLY A 253 10.23 -9.77 -10.47
C GLY A 253 9.21 -8.91 -9.73
N ARG A 254 7.94 -9.18 -10.04
CA ARG A 254 6.78 -8.47 -9.51
C ARG A 254 6.05 -9.32 -8.46
N TRP A 255 5.80 -8.72 -7.31
CA TRP A 255 4.98 -9.25 -6.22
C TRP A 255 3.51 -9.04 -6.56
N GLY A 256 3.00 -9.84 -7.50
CA GLY A 256 1.63 -9.77 -7.96
C GLY A 256 1.47 -10.03 -9.46
N ASP A 257 0.22 -10.02 -9.88
CA ASP A 257 -0.22 -10.22 -11.25
C ASP A 257 0.41 -9.21 -12.22
N ARG A 258 0.55 -9.63 -13.48
CA ARG A 258 0.72 -8.70 -14.59
C ARG A 258 -0.63 -8.02 -14.85
N PHE A 259 -0.62 -6.73 -15.22
CA PHE A 259 -1.83 -6.02 -15.62
C PHE A 259 -2.63 -6.87 -16.63
N TYR A 260 -3.93 -6.95 -16.47
CA TYR A 260 -4.73 -7.82 -17.34
C TYR A 260 -4.86 -7.23 -18.75
N PRO A 261 -4.92 -8.07 -19.81
CA PRO A 261 -5.27 -7.62 -21.16
C PRO A 261 -6.64 -6.94 -21.18
N LEU A 262 -6.86 -5.99 -22.10
CA LEU A 262 -8.18 -5.32 -22.24
C LEU A 262 -9.31 -6.27 -22.66
N SER A 263 -8.99 -7.48 -23.12
CA SER A 263 -9.96 -8.53 -23.40
C SER A 263 -10.42 -9.28 -22.15
N ASP A 264 -9.72 -9.13 -21.02
CA ASP A 264 -10.14 -9.70 -19.74
C ASP A 264 -11.32 -8.90 -19.20
N ARG A 265 -12.40 -9.59 -18.80
CA ARG A 265 -13.64 -8.98 -18.29
C ARG A 265 -13.41 -8.08 -17.06
N ARG A 266 -12.35 -8.34 -16.31
CA ARG A 266 -11.98 -7.63 -15.08
C ARG A 266 -11.29 -6.31 -15.39
N GLN A 267 -10.85 -6.10 -16.63
CA GLN A 267 -10.03 -4.96 -17.03
C GLN A 267 -10.82 -3.93 -17.82
N TYR A 268 -10.63 -2.68 -17.45
CA TYR A 268 -11.00 -1.53 -18.28
C TYR A 268 -9.90 -0.48 -18.26
N ARG A 269 -9.97 0.42 -19.24
CA ARG A 269 -9.08 1.58 -19.33
C ARG A 269 -9.87 2.84 -19.65
N VAL A 270 -9.76 3.84 -18.80
CA VAL A 270 -10.41 5.16 -18.97
C VAL A 270 -9.33 6.22 -18.84
N ALA A 271 -9.24 7.13 -19.82
CA ALA A 271 -8.24 8.21 -19.84
C ALA A 271 -6.78 7.74 -19.61
N GLY A 272 -6.43 6.55 -20.11
CA GLY A 272 -5.10 5.95 -19.96
C GLY A 272 -4.84 5.26 -18.61
N GLN A 273 -5.77 5.36 -17.65
CA GLN A 273 -5.70 4.67 -16.36
C GLN A 273 -6.37 3.30 -16.44
N TYR A 274 -5.76 2.30 -15.81
CA TYR A 274 -6.20 0.90 -15.86
C TYR A 274 -6.85 0.48 -14.54
N HIS A 275 -7.87 -0.40 -14.62
CA HIS A 275 -8.49 -0.96 -13.41
C HIS A 275 -7.48 -1.77 -12.59
N TYR A 276 -6.78 -2.70 -13.25
CA TYR A 276 -5.68 -3.48 -12.69
C TYR A 276 -4.35 -3.10 -13.33
N VAL A 277 -3.32 -2.95 -12.49
CA VAL A 277 -1.94 -2.68 -12.88
C VAL A 277 -1.02 -3.82 -12.45
N ASN A 278 0.26 -3.75 -12.80
CA ASN A 278 1.25 -4.74 -12.37
C ASN A 278 1.44 -4.70 -10.85
N GLY A 279 1.65 -5.86 -10.24
CA GLY A 279 2.22 -5.93 -8.89
C GLY A 279 3.56 -5.18 -8.79
N PRO A 280 3.92 -4.65 -7.61
CA PRO A 280 5.14 -3.88 -7.43
C PRO A 280 6.39 -4.77 -7.42
N THR A 281 7.56 -4.15 -7.58
CA THR A 281 8.83 -4.80 -7.25
C THR A 281 9.03 -4.88 -5.73
N GLY A 282 9.85 -5.82 -5.27
CA GLY A 282 10.14 -5.99 -3.85
C GLY A 282 10.97 -4.85 -3.22
N PRO A 283 11.19 -4.91 -1.89
CA PRO A 283 11.86 -3.87 -1.12
C PRO A 283 13.23 -3.45 -1.65
N LYS A 284 14.04 -4.38 -2.15
CA LYS A 284 15.38 -4.09 -2.71
C LYS A 284 15.36 -2.98 -3.78
N PHE A 285 14.26 -2.85 -4.52
CA PHE A 285 14.11 -1.89 -5.62
C PHE A 285 13.48 -0.55 -5.19
N LYS A 286 13.39 -0.28 -3.88
CA LYS A 286 12.86 0.97 -3.32
C LYS A 286 13.98 1.99 -2.99
N ASN A 287 15.09 1.91 -3.72
CA ASN A 287 16.26 2.82 -3.60
C ASN A 287 16.85 2.86 -2.17
N LEU A 288 17.18 1.70 -1.60
CA LEU A 288 17.68 1.60 -0.22
C LEU A 288 19.09 2.22 -0.05
N ASP A 289 19.83 2.36 -1.14
CA ASP A 289 21.15 2.99 -1.20
C ASP A 289 21.12 4.51 -1.41
N ARG A 290 19.93 5.11 -1.49
CA ARG A 290 19.72 6.56 -1.60
C ARG A 290 20.61 7.42 -0.70
N LYS A 291 21.16 8.50 -1.26
CA LYS A 291 22.02 9.45 -0.54
C LYS A 291 21.23 10.26 0.48
N GLU A 292 20.06 10.75 0.09
CA GLU A 292 19.13 11.50 0.95
C GLU A 292 18.01 10.61 1.46
N VAL A 293 17.27 11.06 2.48
CA VAL A 293 16.17 10.26 3.07
C VAL A 293 14.97 10.13 2.12
N CYS A 294 14.84 10.98 1.11
CA CYS A 294 13.77 10.92 0.11
C CYS A 294 14.03 9.79 -0.90
N GLN A 295 12.98 9.05 -1.29
CA GLN A 295 13.11 7.92 -2.21
C GLN A 295 13.62 8.28 -3.61
N ASN A 296 13.16 9.39 -4.17
CA ASN A 296 13.51 9.78 -5.54
C ASN A 296 14.78 10.63 -5.54
N GLU A 297 15.65 10.39 -6.53
CA GLU A 297 16.83 11.21 -6.73
C GLU A 297 16.45 12.64 -7.17
N GLY A 298 17.22 13.63 -6.69
CA GLY A 298 16.96 15.05 -6.95
C GLY A 298 16.95 15.88 -5.66
N ILE A 299 16.18 16.97 -5.65
CA ILE A 299 16.05 17.83 -4.47
C ILE A 299 15.22 17.08 -3.42
N CYS A 300 15.86 16.64 -2.34
CA CYS A 300 15.16 16.11 -1.18
C CYS A 300 14.77 17.26 -0.25
N VAL A 301 13.45 17.50 -0.14
CA VAL A 301 12.90 18.48 0.78
C VAL A 301 12.46 17.77 2.06
N VAL A 302 13.22 17.98 3.14
CA VAL A 302 12.86 17.51 4.48
C VAL A 302 12.06 18.61 5.17
N GLN A 303 10.78 18.37 5.43
CA GLN A 303 9.88 19.37 5.98
C GLN A 303 10.09 19.54 7.50
N PRO A 304 10.30 20.77 8.01
CA PRO A 304 10.53 21.01 9.45
C PRO A 304 9.24 21.02 10.29
N SER A 305 8.07 20.94 9.65
CA SER A 305 6.77 20.96 10.33
C SER A 305 5.72 20.22 9.52
N LEU A 306 4.66 19.73 10.18
CA LEU A 306 3.47 19.21 9.53
C LEU A 306 2.55 20.30 8.98
N THR A 307 2.80 21.59 9.26
CA THR A 307 2.04 22.66 8.60
C THR A 307 2.63 22.90 7.22
N VAL A 308 1.87 22.58 6.17
CA VAL A 308 2.17 23.10 4.84
C VAL A 308 2.02 24.61 4.92
N LYS A 309 3.12 25.36 4.83
CA LYS A 309 3.00 26.77 4.41
C LYS A 309 2.55 26.72 2.97
N LEU A 310 1.24 26.83 2.75
CA LEU A 310 0.73 27.20 1.44
C LEU A 310 1.22 28.63 1.20
N GLU A 311 2.38 28.78 0.56
CA GLU A 311 2.73 30.08 -0.02
C GLU A 311 1.66 30.41 -1.07
N GLY A 312 0.75 31.33 -0.72
CA GLY A 312 -0.17 31.94 -1.68
C GLY A 312 -1.67 31.88 -1.38
N VAL A 313 -2.14 31.38 -0.24
CA VAL A 313 -3.57 31.49 0.11
C VAL A 313 -3.73 32.31 1.39
N ASN A 314 -4.17 33.56 1.23
CA ASN A 314 -4.60 34.40 2.34
C ASN A 314 -5.66 33.66 3.16
N GLY A 315 -5.46 33.61 4.47
CA GLY A 315 -6.33 32.89 5.41
C GLY A 315 -7.78 33.33 5.31
N GLY A 316 -8.61 32.47 4.72
CA GLY A 316 -10.03 32.38 5.00
C GLY A 316 -10.24 31.23 5.98
N LYS A 317 -11.03 31.46 7.04
CA LYS A 317 -11.55 30.37 7.88
C LYS A 317 -12.33 29.42 6.98
N TRP A 318 -12.05 28.12 7.10
CA TRP A 318 -12.82 27.07 6.45
C TRP A 318 -13.85 26.58 7.46
N ASP A 319 -15.08 27.05 7.33
CA ASP A 319 -16.22 26.52 8.08
C ASP A 319 -16.71 25.24 7.38
N GLU A 320 -17.12 24.26 8.18
CA GLU A 320 -17.32 22.84 7.82
C GLU A 320 -18.58 22.55 6.96
N GLU A 321 -19.22 23.56 6.35
CA GLU A 321 -20.57 23.44 5.76
C GLU A 321 -20.65 23.48 4.22
N ASP A 322 -19.57 23.72 3.48
CA ASP A 322 -19.64 23.93 2.02
C ASP A 322 -19.08 22.79 1.15
N ILE A 323 -19.47 21.53 1.44
CA ILE A 323 -19.26 20.42 0.49
C ILE A 323 -20.62 19.83 0.05
N PRO A 324 -21.03 20.00 -1.22
CA PRO A 324 -22.22 19.36 -1.73
C PRO A 324 -22.00 17.84 -1.82
N TRP A 325 -22.72 17.09 -0.98
CA TRP A 325 -22.86 15.64 -1.05
C TRP A 325 -23.85 15.24 -2.17
N PRO A 326 -23.46 14.43 -3.16
CA PRO A 326 -24.42 13.71 -3.98
C PRO A 326 -24.71 12.33 -3.38
N GLY A 327 -25.85 12.23 -2.70
CA GLY A 327 -26.74 11.07 -2.80
C GLY A 327 -26.48 9.88 -1.88
N ASP A 328 -26.76 10.06 -0.58
CA ASP A 328 -27.47 9.03 0.18
C ASP A 328 -28.97 9.29 -0.01
N SER A 329 -29.65 8.51 -0.84
CA SER A 329 -31.12 8.43 -0.80
C SER A 329 -31.50 6.99 -0.58
N LYS A 330 -31.87 6.71 0.67
CA LYS A 330 -32.64 5.54 1.08
C LYS A 330 -33.95 5.54 0.30
N GLU A 331 -34.19 4.51 -0.49
CA GLU A 331 -35.53 4.16 -0.92
C GLU A 331 -36.23 3.46 0.25
N GLU A 332 -37.28 4.08 0.80
CA GLU A 332 -38.45 3.36 1.32
C GLU A 332 -39.67 4.30 1.36
N THR A 333 -40.76 3.81 0.76
CA THR A 333 -42.19 4.02 1.07
C THR A 333 -42.77 5.43 0.99
N ASP A 334 -43.57 5.71 -0.05
CA ASP A 334 -45.04 5.64 -0.01
C ASP A 334 -45.66 6.43 -1.17
N VAL A 335 -46.38 5.74 -2.05
CA VAL A 335 -47.17 6.34 -3.14
C VAL A 335 -48.63 6.36 -2.73
N GLU A 336 -49.10 7.51 -2.25
CA GLU A 336 -50.51 7.89 -2.31
C GLU A 336 -50.70 9.00 -3.35
N GLY A 337 -51.54 8.72 -4.35
CA GLY A 337 -52.58 9.63 -4.80
C GLY A 337 -52.22 10.84 -5.67
N ALA A 338 -52.80 10.80 -6.87
CA ALA A 338 -53.44 11.90 -7.59
C ALA A 338 -52.73 12.46 -8.83
N ASP A 339 -53.38 12.15 -9.96
CA ASP A 339 -53.71 13.03 -11.09
C ASP A 339 -52.52 13.55 -11.93
N GLY A 340 -52.30 13.13 -13.17
CA GLY A 340 -53.28 12.89 -14.23
C GLY A 340 -53.00 13.91 -15.34
N TYR A 341 -52.16 13.56 -16.32
CA TYR A 341 -52.14 14.20 -17.63
C TYR A 341 -51.73 13.19 -18.71
N ASP A 342 -52.73 12.87 -19.51
CA ASP A 342 -52.74 12.14 -20.76
C ASP A 342 -52.09 12.97 -21.87
N PHE A 343 -51.16 12.36 -22.61
CA PHE A 343 -50.98 12.61 -24.04
C PHE A 343 -50.56 11.30 -24.71
N GLY A 344 -51.56 10.58 -25.21
CA GLY A 344 -51.39 9.52 -26.21
C GLY A 344 -50.71 10.00 -27.49
N GLY A 345 -50.06 9.05 -28.16
CA GLY A 345 -49.39 9.25 -29.44
C GLY A 345 -48.66 7.99 -29.88
N ASP A 346 -49.44 6.96 -30.25
CA ASP A 346 -49.00 5.75 -30.92
C ASP A 346 -48.14 6.04 -32.17
N TYR A 347 -47.05 5.30 -32.33
CA TYR A 347 -46.64 4.74 -33.62
C TYR A 347 -45.85 3.44 -33.37
N ALA A 348 -46.55 2.32 -33.49
CA ALA A 348 -45.97 1.02 -33.77
C ALA A 348 -45.79 0.86 -35.29
N GLY A 349 -44.69 0.25 -35.70
CA GLY A 349 -44.40 -0.11 -37.09
C GLY A 349 -43.24 -1.09 -37.16
N GLU A 350 -43.58 -2.38 -37.10
CA GLU A 350 -42.71 -3.52 -37.37
C GLU A 350 -42.08 -3.46 -38.77
N ALA A 351 -40.86 -3.99 -38.91
CA ALA A 351 -40.53 -5.05 -39.88
C ALA A 351 -39.04 -5.37 -39.81
N GLY A 352 -38.72 -6.64 -39.55
CA GLY A 352 -37.40 -7.19 -39.82
C GLY A 352 -37.25 -7.61 -41.28
N ALA A 353 -36.01 -7.79 -41.72
CA ALA A 353 -35.54 -8.91 -42.56
C ALA A 353 -34.06 -8.73 -42.94
N GLU A 354 -33.29 -9.77 -42.60
CA GLU A 354 -32.27 -10.47 -43.38
C GLU A 354 -31.10 -9.77 -44.10
N ILE A 355 -29.90 -10.25 -43.72
CA ILE A 355 -28.87 -10.93 -44.53
C ILE A 355 -28.43 -10.26 -45.86
N ASP A 356 -27.19 -9.74 -45.86
CA ASP A 356 -26.07 -10.25 -46.67
C ASP A 356 -24.71 -9.87 -46.04
#